data_AF-A0A084B5R2-F1
#
_entry.id   AF-A0A084B5R2-F1
#
_cell.length_a   1.000
_cell.length_b   1.000
_cell.length_c   1.000
_cell.angle_alpha   90.00
_cell.angle_beta   90.00
_cell.angle_gamma   90.00
#
_symmetry.space_group_name_H-M   'P 1'
#
loop_
_entity.id
_entity.type
_entity.pdbx_description
1 polymer ?
#
loop_
_entity_poly.entity_id
_entity_poly.type
_entity_poly.pdbx_seq_one_letter_code
_entity_poly.pdbx_strand_id
1 'polypeptide(L)'
;MIKKLLLPKTMSSIFSRCKFLSLCIILNDTDFMHRWYWVKQNRIGSFEESKALAFQEGAQFPEIHELKDFWRFYKDQSTGKLGARPVAKTLLSRAKQFKAGFTRLTKAELSGEDTHEVNSWIKNVLPFEEGSGVKNIERAKFNYKPVDLDRNLKSLWTREDLKFTHERSRFQVHFLLLLFCQTGARRGGLLTGIKYKDIRLVLQRNAKGDRQFIFKLDQRKVKGNKDPDNKSFGAAGREHPMLRYNAIWFLLLFAIADRALHHGLFIQILQGDGDGPIEWNEDVQDHYICQLVDRQGTLDPTKPMSPSLFDQTMRQLFMSEYDQARVSMHMVRRELGKQLDERYTETERSQHLLQADKNVFGQSYVAFVSSCDGFAAFMREKPDHTAVEYFQGISQFWQPGLPTRILAEHRAQVKRNAEIMEYNRKLQDATDEFTIDRLSKDRQNAIKRLEKLALNEYRSKRMKEMRQDRLLHGFKSTALNDDMNPLYDVMPELGRTAGAMANDSPLSQKEELEIMQSMLSLLTNPWTVFYPPEEMPNNGACPYCNEKVDW
;
A
#
# COMPACT_ATOMS: atom_id res chain seq x y z
N MET A 1 -59.92 -26.26 -35.38
CA MET A 1 -58.97 -25.39 -36.11
C MET A 1 -57.74 -25.18 -35.22
N ILE A 2 -56.97 -26.28 -35.03
CA ILE A 2 -55.78 -26.36 -34.19
C ILE A 2 -54.58 -26.29 -35.13
N LYS A 3 -53.76 -25.24 -35.07
CA LYS A 3 -52.42 -25.25 -35.66
C LYS A 3 -51.38 -25.26 -34.54
N LYS A 4 -50.72 -26.41 -34.48
CA LYS A 4 -49.73 -26.89 -33.52
C LYS A 4 -48.55 -25.92 -33.35
N LEU A 5 -48.32 -25.51 -32.10
CA LEU A 5 -46.97 -25.34 -31.57
C LEU A 5 -46.21 -26.67 -31.68
N LEU A 6 -45.15 -26.69 -32.48
CA LEU A 6 -44.11 -27.72 -32.44
C LEU A 6 -42.76 -27.01 -32.34
N LEU A 7 -42.38 -26.67 -31.10
CA LEU A 7 -40.97 -26.54 -30.74
C LEU A 7 -40.44 -27.95 -30.45
N PRO A 8 -39.35 -28.41 -31.07
CA PRO A 8 -38.82 -29.75 -30.82
C PRO A 8 -38.36 -29.91 -29.37
N LYS A 9 -38.81 -30.99 -28.73
CA LYS A 9 -38.46 -31.42 -27.37
C LYS A 9 -36.98 -31.83 -27.16
N THR A 10 -36.06 -31.50 -28.07
CA THR A 10 -34.66 -31.95 -28.00
C THR A 10 -33.67 -30.90 -27.48
N MET A 11 -34.09 -29.66 -27.17
CA MET A 11 -33.14 -28.66 -26.67
C MET A 11 -32.93 -28.67 -25.15
N SER A 12 -33.71 -29.43 -24.37
CA SER A 12 -33.59 -29.43 -22.89
C SER A 12 -32.28 -30.05 -22.37
N SER A 13 -31.57 -30.87 -23.15
CA SER A 13 -30.38 -31.60 -22.69
C SER A 13 -29.04 -30.85 -22.89
N ILE A 14 -29.02 -29.76 -23.66
CA ILE A 14 -27.78 -29.01 -23.97
C ILE A 14 -27.47 -27.93 -22.90
N PHE A 15 -28.43 -27.59 -22.04
CA PHE A 15 -28.32 -26.46 -21.09
C PHE A 15 -27.55 -26.76 -19.78
N SER A 16 -26.96 -27.94 -19.61
CA SER A 16 -26.44 -28.37 -18.29
C SER A 16 -24.98 -28.01 -17.99
N ARG A 17 -24.13 -27.62 -18.93
CA ARG A 17 -22.68 -27.51 -18.64
C ARG A 17 -22.01 -26.33 -19.33
N CYS A 18 -21.82 -25.23 -18.60
CA CYS A 18 -20.66 -24.35 -18.79
C CYS A 18 -20.45 -23.42 -17.58
N LYS A 19 -19.55 -23.83 -16.67
CA LYS A 19 -18.91 -22.97 -15.67
C LYS A 19 -17.45 -22.80 -16.11
N PHE A 20 -17.06 -21.67 -16.67
CA PHE A 20 -15.66 -21.19 -16.64
C PHE A 20 -15.65 -19.67 -16.84
N LEU A 21 -14.86 -18.96 -16.03
CA LEU A 21 -14.99 -17.52 -15.78
C LEU A 21 -13.95 -16.68 -16.54
N SER A 22 -14.34 -15.43 -16.79
CA SER A 22 -13.57 -14.26 -17.26
C SER A 22 -13.35 -14.10 -18.77
N LEU A 23 -12.83 -15.10 -19.50
CA LEU A 23 -12.79 -15.02 -20.98
C LEU A 23 -14.11 -15.51 -21.62
N CYS A 24 -14.77 -16.50 -21.00
CA CYS A 24 -16.04 -17.03 -21.51
C CYS A 24 -17.24 -16.09 -21.34
N ILE A 25 -17.13 -14.98 -20.60
CA ILE A 25 -18.28 -14.08 -20.43
C ILE A 25 -18.55 -13.28 -21.70
N ILE A 26 -17.48 -12.77 -22.32
CA ILE A 26 -17.57 -12.12 -23.63
C ILE A 26 -18.01 -13.16 -24.67
N LEU A 27 -17.40 -14.35 -24.67
CA LEU A 27 -17.74 -15.43 -25.60
C LEU A 27 -19.17 -15.95 -25.42
N ASN A 28 -19.70 -16.03 -24.20
CA ASN A 28 -21.09 -16.42 -23.96
C ASN A 28 -22.08 -15.35 -24.46
N ASP A 29 -21.82 -14.07 -24.18
CA ASP A 29 -22.74 -13.00 -24.59
C ASP A 29 -22.70 -12.80 -26.14
N THR A 30 -21.55 -13.02 -26.79
CA THR A 30 -21.42 -13.09 -28.26
C THR A 30 -22.04 -14.38 -28.83
N ASP A 31 -21.89 -15.53 -28.17
CA ASP A 31 -22.56 -16.78 -28.56
C ASP A 31 -24.08 -16.67 -28.44
N PHE A 32 -24.59 -15.93 -27.46
CA PHE A 32 -26.03 -15.63 -27.32
C PHE A 32 -26.54 -14.76 -28.46
N MET A 33 -25.77 -13.74 -28.87
CA MET A 33 -26.12 -12.88 -30.00
C MET A 33 -26.10 -13.63 -31.33
N HIS A 34 -25.14 -14.53 -31.49
CA HIS A 34 -25.08 -15.41 -32.65
C HIS A 34 -26.21 -16.43 -32.69
N ARG A 35 -26.53 -17.07 -31.55
CA ARG A 35 -27.72 -17.92 -31.42
C ARG A 35 -29.01 -17.16 -31.74
N TRP A 36 -29.11 -15.89 -31.34
CA TRP A 36 -30.23 -15.02 -31.71
C TRP A 36 -30.30 -14.78 -33.22
N TYR A 37 -29.18 -14.44 -33.89
CA TYR A 37 -29.13 -14.31 -35.35
C TYR A 37 -29.47 -15.62 -36.08
N TRP A 38 -28.98 -16.75 -35.60
CA TRP A 38 -29.22 -18.07 -36.18
C TRP A 38 -30.71 -18.46 -36.10
N VAL A 39 -31.36 -18.20 -34.96
CA VAL A 39 -32.80 -18.39 -34.76
C VAL A 39 -33.61 -17.39 -35.60
N LYS A 40 -33.23 -16.11 -35.64
CA LYS A 40 -33.92 -15.06 -36.40
C LYS A 40 -33.89 -15.32 -37.91
N GLN A 41 -32.77 -15.80 -38.44
CA GLN A 41 -32.60 -16.06 -39.87
C GLN A 41 -33.02 -17.47 -40.32
N ASN A 42 -33.59 -18.28 -39.41
CA ASN A 42 -34.08 -19.62 -39.68
C ASN A 42 -33.05 -20.51 -40.42
N ARG A 43 -31.76 -20.32 -40.11
CA ARG A 43 -30.66 -20.94 -40.87
C ARG A 43 -30.57 -22.44 -40.58
N ILE A 44 -30.55 -23.24 -41.64
CA ILE A 44 -30.26 -24.68 -41.60
C ILE A 44 -28.80 -24.85 -42.06
N GLY A 45 -27.84 -24.74 -41.12
CA GLY A 45 -26.40 -24.81 -41.44
C GLY A 45 -25.51 -24.90 -40.20
N SER A 46 -24.19 -25.08 -40.40
CA SER A 46 -23.21 -25.26 -39.33
C SER A 46 -23.12 -24.03 -38.41
N PHE A 47 -23.25 -24.27 -37.10
CA PHE A 47 -23.22 -23.24 -36.05
C PHE A 47 -21.87 -22.50 -36.03
N GLU A 48 -20.76 -23.21 -36.18
CA GLU A 48 -19.41 -22.65 -36.09
C GLU A 48 -19.05 -21.75 -37.28
N GLU A 49 -19.48 -22.11 -38.50
CA GLU A 49 -19.24 -21.31 -39.71
C GLU A 49 -19.97 -19.97 -39.66
N SER A 50 -21.22 -19.99 -39.19
CA SER A 50 -22.00 -18.77 -39.03
C SER A 50 -21.40 -17.87 -37.94
N LYS A 51 -20.80 -18.45 -36.89
CA LYS A 51 -20.19 -17.70 -35.78
C LYS A 51 -18.90 -17.00 -36.23
N ALA A 52 -18.09 -17.69 -37.03
CA ALA A 52 -16.91 -17.10 -37.65
C ALA A 52 -17.25 -15.87 -38.51
N LEU A 53 -18.34 -15.94 -39.28
CA LEU A 53 -18.80 -14.81 -40.12
C LEU A 53 -19.34 -13.63 -39.31
N ALA A 54 -20.04 -13.87 -38.20
CA ALA A 54 -20.66 -12.81 -37.39
C ALA A 54 -19.65 -12.02 -36.54
N PHE A 55 -18.48 -12.61 -36.25
CA PHE A 55 -17.43 -12.00 -35.44
C PHE A 55 -16.10 -11.82 -36.17
N GLN A 56 -16.13 -11.86 -37.50
CA GLN A 56 -14.95 -11.54 -38.31
C GLN A 56 -14.56 -10.06 -38.19
N GLU A 57 -13.29 -9.77 -38.42
CA GLU A 57 -12.80 -8.40 -38.50
C GLU A 57 -13.54 -7.64 -39.63
N GLY A 58 -14.01 -6.43 -39.32
CA GLY A 58 -14.85 -5.63 -40.23
C GLY A 58 -16.35 -5.93 -40.18
N ALA A 59 -16.81 -6.90 -39.38
CA ALA A 59 -18.24 -7.12 -39.17
C ALA A 59 -18.90 -5.90 -38.53
N GLN A 60 -19.99 -5.41 -39.14
CA GLN A 60 -20.73 -4.26 -38.64
C GLN A 60 -21.53 -4.60 -37.37
N PHE A 61 -21.77 -3.59 -36.53
CA PHE A 61 -22.74 -3.74 -35.46
C PHE A 61 -24.14 -3.94 -36.04
N PRO A 62 -24.98 -4.77 -35.41
CA PRO A 62 -26.41 -4.81 -35.72
C PRO A 62 -27.03 -3.43 -35.58
N GLU A 63 -28.06 -3.17 -36.36
CA GLU A 63 -28.81 -1.92 -36.24
C GLU A 63 -29.44 -1.78 -34.85
N ILE A 64 -29.76 -0.55 -34.46
CA ILE A 64 -30.22 -0.27 -33.11
C ILE A 64 -31.49 -1.04 -32.71
N HIS A 65 -32.40 -1.25 -33.66
CA HIS A 65 -33.62 -2.01 -33.44
C HIS A 65 -33.31 -3.50 -33.20
N GLU A 66 -32.32 -4.05 -33.92
CA GLU A 66 -31.81 -5.41 -33.74
C GLU A 66 -31.12 -5.59 -32.39
N LEU A 67 -30.37 -4.58 -31.94
CA LEU A 67 -29.77 -4.59 -30.60
C LEU A 67 -30.84 -4.60 -29.51
N LYS A 68 -31.92 -3.81 -29.65
CA LYS A 68 -33.06 -3.82 -28.71
C LYS A 68 -33.73 -5.19 -28.67
N ASP A 69 -33.98 -5.81 -29.82
CA ASP A 69 -34.55 -7.15 -29.91
C ASP A 69 -33.63 -8.22 -29.32
N PHE A 70 -32.32 -8.11 -29.54
CA PHE A 70 -31.35 -8.98 -28.89
C PHE A 70 -31.45 -8.89 -27.37
N TRP A 71 -31.58 -7.69 -26.79
CA TRP A 71 -31.73 -7.55 -25.33
C TRP A 71 -33.07 -8.07 -24.81
N ARG A 72 -34.16 -7.97 -25.60
CA ARG A 72 -35.44 -8.64 -25.29
C ARG A 72 -35.27 -10.16 -25.26
N PHE A 73 -34.60 -10.72 -26.25
CA PHE A 73 -34.27 -12.15 -26.27
C PHE A 73 -33.38 -12.54 -25.09
N TYR A 74 -32.31 -11.79 -24.84
CA TYR A 74 -31.34 -12.07 -23.78
C TYR A 74 -31.99 -12.07 -22.40
N LYS A 75 -32.88 -11.10 -22.11
CA LYS A 75 -33.63 -11.11 -20.83
C LYS A 75 -34.50 -12.36 -20.70
N ASP A 76 -35.10 -12.82 -21.80
CA ASP A 76 -36.05 -13.92 -21.78
C ASP A 76 -35.38 -15.30 -21.70
N GLN A 77 -34.11 -15.37 -22.08
CA GLN A 77 -33.27 -16.56 -21.88
C GLN A 77 -32.48 -16.53 -20.57
N SER A 78 -32.52 -15.42 -19.83
CA SER A 78 -31.76 -15.23 -18.61
C SER A 78 -32.62 -15.34 -17.35
N THR A 79 -32.03 -15.87 -16.28
CA THR A 79 -32.63 -15.87 -14.95
C THR A 79 -32.06 -14.73 -14.10
N GLY A 80 -32.94 -13.95 -13.48
CA GLY A 80 -32.55 -12.92 -12.53
C GLY A 80 -32.17 -13.48 -11.17
N LYS A 81 -31.35 -12.72 -10.42
CA LYS A 81 -31.09 -13.02 -8.99
C LYS A 81 -32.13 -12.43 -8.05
N LEU A 82 -32.82 -11.36 -8.47
CA LEU A 82 -33.78 -10.60 -7.67
C LEU A 82 -35.23 -10.79 -8.16
N GLY A 83 -35.44 -11.74 -9.08
CA GLY A 83 -36.71 -12.01 -9.73
C GLY A 83 -36.53 -12.99 -10.88
N ALA A 84 -37.60 -13.35 -11.57
CA ALA A 84 -37.56 -14.28 -12.69
C ALA A 84 -36.64 -13.82 -13.83
N ARG A 85 -36.60 -12.51 -14.10
CA ARG A 85 -35.77 -11.88 -15.15
C ARG A 85 -34.65 -11.02 -14.56
N PRO A 86 -33.54 -10.80 -15.31
CA PRO A 86 -32.52 -9.85 -14.90
C PRO A 86 -33.08 -8.45 -14.70
N VAL A 87 -32.56 -7.71 -13.72
CA VAL A 87 -32.88 -6.30 -13.52
C VAL A 87 -32.17 -5.44 -14.56
N ALA A 88 -32.71 -4.25 -14.86
CA ALA A 88 -32.16 -3.35 -15.88
C ALA A 88 -30.66 -3.06 -15.66
N LYS A 89 -30.25 -2.86 -14.40
CA LYS A 89 -28.84 -2.65 -14.03
C LYS A 89 -27.92 -3.80 -14.46
N THR A 90 -28.41 -5.04 -14.40
CA THR A 90 -27.66 -6.21 -14.87
C THR A 90 -27.56 -6.20 -16.39
N LEU A 91 -28.66 -5.93 -17.09
CA LEU A 91 -28.68 -5.82 -18.55
C LEU A 91 -27.76 -4.70 -19.05
N LEU A 92 -27.74 -3.53 -18.39
CA LEU A 92 -26.80 -2.45 -18.71
C LEU A 92 -25.34 -2.87 -18.55
N SER A 93 -25.02 -3.59 -17.48
CA SER A 93 -23.66 -4.11 -17.28
C SER A 93 -23.29 -5.11 -18.38
N ARG A 94 -24.25 -5.93 -18.82
CA ARG A 94 -24.08 -6.87 -19.93
C ARG A 94 -23.92 -6.15 -21.27
N ALA A 95 -24.70 -5.10 -21.52
CA ALA A 95 -24.59 -4.28 -22.72
C ALA A 95 -23.21 -3.63 -22.86
N LYS A 96 -22.65 -3.12 -21.76
CA LYS A 96 -21.28 -2.60 -21.74
C LYS A 96 -20.23 -3.68 -22.03
N GLN A 97 -20.40 -4.88 -21.47
CA GLN A 97 -19.50 -6.01 -21.71
C GLN A 97 -19.58 -6.49 -23.16
N PHE A 98 -20.81 -6.62 -23.68
CA PHE A 98 -21.09 -6.98 -25.06
C PHE A 98 -20.44 -5.99 -26.03
N LYS A 99 -20.68 -4.67 -25.87
CA LYS A 99 -20.04 -3.64 -26.71
C LYS A 99 -18.52 -3.78 -26.70
N ALA A 100 -17.91 -3.84 -25.51
CA ALA A 100 -16.46 -3.93 -25.37
C ALA A 100 -15.88 -5.23 -25.95
N GLY A 101 -16.63 -6.33 -25.87
CA GLY A 101 -16.28 -7.62 -26.44
C GLY A 101 -16.37 -7.63 -27.97
N PHE A 102 -17.49 -7.15 -28.51
CA PHE A 102 -17.74 -7.05 -29.95
C PHE A 102 -16.69 -6.18 -30.62
N THR A 103 -16.47 -4.97 -30.13
CA THR A 103 -15.43 -4.06 -30.66
C THR A 103 -14.04 -4.68 -30.63
N ARG A 104 -13.72 -5.49 -29.62
CA ARG A 104 -12.41 -6.17 -29.55
C ARG A 104 -12.25 -7.23 -30.63
N LEU A 105 -13.31 -7.96 -30.95
CA LEU A 105 -13.30 -9.07 -31.91
C LEU A 105 -13.41 -8.57 -33.35
N THR A 106 -14.31 -7.62 -33.62
CA THR A 106 -14.66 -7.20 -34.99
C THR A 106 -13.99 -5.89 -35.42
N LYS A 107 -13.40 -5.15 -34.48
CA LYS A 107 -12.90 -3.77 -34.65
C LYS A 107 -13.97 -2.73 -34.99
N ALA A 108 -15.24 -3.12 -35.11
CA ALA A 108 -16.32 -2.18 -35.31
C ALA A 108 -16.59 -1.39 -34.03
N GLU A 109 -17.00 -0.13 -34.20
CA GLU A 109 -17.39 0.75 -33.11
C GLU A 109 -18.88 1.08 -33.19
N LEU A 110 -19.58 0.93 -32.06
CA LEU A 110 -20.93 1.43 -31.91
C LEU A 110 -20.86 2.91 -31.54
N SER A 111 -21.58 3.75 -32.28
CA SER A 111 -21.59 5.21 -32.11
C SER A 111 -21.95 5.60 -30.66
N GLY A 112 -21.51 6.79 -30.24
CA GLY A 112 -21.81 7.33 -28.91
C GLY A 112 -23.31 7.49 -28.68
N GLU A 113 -24.03 7.93 -29.72
CA GLU A 113 -25.48 8.13 -29.73
C GLU A 113 -26.22 6.79 -29.59
N ASP A 114 -25.90 5.78 -30.41
CA ASP A 114 -26.53 4.46 -30.32
C ASP A 114 -26.25 3.79 -28.98
N THR A 115 -25.03 3.99 -28.46
CA THR A 115 -24.67 3.49 -27.12
C THR A 115 -25.51 4.16 -26.05
N HIS A 116 -25.73 5.47 -26.15
CA HIS A 116 -26.58 6.19 -25.22
C HIS A 116 -28.03 5.71 -25.31
N GLU A 117 -28.55 5.58 -26.52
CA GLU A 117 -29.94 5.18 -26.79
C GLU A 117 -30.22 3.75 -26.31
N VAL A 118 -29.36 2.76 -26.59
CA VAL A 118 -29.51 1.40 -26.07
C VAL A 118 -29.48 1.39 -24.53
N ASN A 119 -28.56 2.12 -23.91
CA ASN A 119 -28.49 2.21 -22.44
C ASN A 119 -29.72 2.93 -21.85
N SER A 120 -30.19 3.99 -22.49
CA SER A 120 -31.39 4.72 -22.06
C SER A 120 -32.62 3.82 -22.16
N TRP A 121 -32.80 3.14 -23.29
CA TRP A 121 -33.92 2.22 -23.52
C TRP A 121 -33.91 1.06 -22.51
N ILE A 122 -32.77 0.38 -22.27
CA ILE A 122 -32.68 -0.70 -21.27
C ILE A 122 -33.08 -0.21 -19.87
N LYS A 123 -32.72 1.03 -19.51
CA LYS A 123 -32.94 1.59 -18.18
C LYS A 123 -34.36 2.12 -17.99
N ASN A 124 -34.88 2.80 -19.00
CA ASN A 124 -36.03 3.70 -18.88
C ASN A 124 -37.26 3.22 -19.67
N VAL A 125 -37.11 2.30 -20.62
CA VAL A 125 -38.22 1.82 -21.47
C VAL A 125 -38.47 0.34 -21.26
N LEU A 126 -37.45 -0.50 -21.46
CA LEU A 126 -37.55 -1.96 -21.34
C LEU A 126 -38.21 -2.44 -20.03
N PRO A 127 -37.98 -1.84 -18.84
CA PRO A 127 -38.64 -2.27 -17.61
C PRO A 127 -40.16 -2.03 -17.57
N PHE A 128 -40.66 -1.13 -18.42
CA PHE A 128 -42.07 -0.73 -18.50
C PHE A 128 -42.78 -1.27 -19.74
N GLU A 129 -42.07 -1.98 -20.63
CA GLU A 129 -42.69 -2.70 -21.74
C GLU A 129 -43.61 -3.82 -21.21
N GLU A 130 -44.76 -4.00 -21.84
CA GLU A 130 -45.72 -5.05 -21.49
C GLU A 130 -45.06 -6.44 -21.56
N GLY A 131 -45.27 -7.26 -20.52
CA GLY A 131 -44.67 -8.61 -20.45
C GLY A 131 -43.15 -8.63 -20.27
N SER A 132 -42.48 -7.49 -20.08
CA SER A 132 -41.02 -7.44 -20.00
C SER A 132 -40.45 -8.27 -18.84
N GLY A 133 -41.06 -8.15 -17.66
CA GLY A 133 -40.60 -8.79 -16.43
C GLY A 133 -39.30 -8.22 -15.85
N VAL A 134 -38.62 -7.32 -16.57
CA VAL A 134 -37.45 -6.57 -16.09
C VAL A 134 -37.91 -5.52 -15.09
N LYS A 135 -37.20 -5.41 -13.97
CA LYS A 135 -37.52 -4.42 -12.93
C LYS A 135 -36.34 -3.52 -12.63
N ASN A 136 -36.62 -2.27 -12.26
CA ASN A 136 -35.66 -1.30 -11.72
C ASN A 136 -35.55 -1.43 -10.20
N ILE A 137 -35.24 -2.63 -9.72
CA ILE A 137 -35.03 -2.90 -8.30
C ILE A 137 -33.53 -3.04 -8.01
N GLU A 138 -33.12 -2.54 -6.84
CA GLU A 138 -31.77 -2.73 -6.33
C GLU A 138 -31.79 -3.63 -5.10
N ARG A 139 -30.70 -4.40 -4.92
CA ARG A 139 -30.53 -5.18 -3.69
C ARG A 139 -30.27 -4.23 -2.53
N ALA A 140 -30.97 -4.45 -1.42
CA ALA A 140 -30.68 -3.78 -0.16
C ALA A 140 -29.19 -3.94 0.20
N LYS A 141 -28.59 -2.83 0.62
CA LYS A 141 -27.17 -2.72 0.94
C LYS A 141 -26.98 -2.97 2.42
N PHE A 142 -26.47 -4.15 2.77
CA PHE A 142 -26.08 -4.48 4.15
C PHE A 142 -24.59 -4.21 4.39
N ASN A 143 -24.22 -4.06 5.65
CA ASN A 143 -22.84 -3.84 6.11
C ASN A 143 -22.33 -5.07 6.85
N TYR A 144 -21.02 -5.28 6.81
CA TYR A 144 -20.34 -6.34 7.57
C TYR A 144 -19.78 -5.74 8.85
N LYS A 145 -20.32 -6.13 10.01
CA LYS A 145 -20.04 -5.49 11.31
C LYS A 145 -19.00 -6.28 12.13
N PRO A 146 -18.47 -5.73 13.23
CA PRO A 146 -17.54 -6.44 14.12
C PRO A 146 -18.05 -7.79 14.62
N VAL A 147 -19.34 -7.88 14.93
CA VAL A 147 -19.96 -9.15 15.36
C VAL A 147 -19.91 -10.22 14.27
N ASP A 148 -19.98 -9.82 12.99
CA ASP A 148 -19.86 -10.74 11.86
C ASP A 148 -18.40 -11.16 11.62
N LEU A 149 -17.43 -10.29 11.95
CA LEU A 149 -16.01 -10.64 11.99
C LEU A 149 -15.74 -11.68 13.07
N ASP A 150 -16.19 -11.43 14.30
CA ASP A 150 -16.00 -12.34 15.43
C ASP A 150 -16.58 -13.74 15.14
N ARG A 151 -17.83 -13.82 14.65
CA ARG A 151 -18.47 -15.08 14.30
C ARG A 151 -17.73 -15.83 13.19
N ASN A 152 -17.45 -15.15 12.08
CA ASN A 152 -16.78 -15.81 10.95
C ASN A 152 -15.36 -16.27 11.29
N LEU A 153 -14.63 -15.51 12.11
CA LEU A 153 -13.31 -15.92 12.56
C LEU A 153 -13.39 -17.11 13.50
N LYS A 154 -14.33 -17.14 14.45
CA LYS A 154 -14.57 -18.34 15.28
C LYS A 154 -14.86 -19.55 14.39
N SER A 155 -15.81 -19.40 13.47
CA SER A 155 -16.23 -20.46 12.54
C SER A 155 -15.11 -20.92 11.60
N LEU A 156 -14.20 -20.03 11.20
CA LEU A 156 -13.02 -20.40 10.41
C LEU A 156 -12.10 -21.40 11.13
N TRP A 157 -12.08 -21.37 12.47
CA TRP A 157 -11.23 -22.24 13.28
C TRP A 157 -11.95 -23.43 13.88
N THR A 158 -13.24 -23.31 14.20
CA THR A 158 -13.99 -24.35 14.92
C THR A 158 -14.76 -25.30 14.01
N ARG A 159 -15.04 -24.92 12.76
CA ARG A 159 -15.80 -25.75 11.84
C ARG A 159 -14.94 -26.80 11.15
N GLU A 160 -15.45 -28.03 11.13
CA GLU A 160 -14.83 -29.17 10.47
C GLU A 160 -15.12 -29.22 8.96
N ASP A 161 -16.23 -28.64 8.50
CA ASP A 161 -16.65 -28.69 7.09
C ASP A 161 -15.83 -27.77 6.16
N LEU A 162 -15.00 -26.90 6.74
CA LEU A 162 -14.04 -26.08 6.01
C LEU A 162 -12.78 -26.88 5.68
N LYS A 163 -12.77 -27.50 4.50
CA LYS A 163 -11.63 -28.27 4.00
C LYS A 163 -10.65 -27.39 3.24
N PHE A 164 -9.40 -27.40 3.67
CA PHE A 164 -8.29 -26.74 2.98
C PHE A 164 -7.29 -27.79 2.47
N THR A 165 -6.78 -27.61 1.25
CA THR A 165 -5.71 -28.48 0.71
C THR A 165 -4.43 -28.35 1.54
N HIS A 166 -4.15 -27.15 2.06
CA HIS A 166 -3.03 -26.87 2.95
C HIS A 166 -3.47 -25.83 3.99
N GLU A 167 -3.14 -26.04 5.26
CA GLU A 167 -3.60 -25.21 6.39
C GLU A 167 -3.15 -23.74 6.29
N ARG A 168 -2.02 -23.45 5.62
CA ARG A 168 -1.60 -22.09 5.22
C ARG A 168 -2.75 -21.28 4.60
N SER A 169 -3.66 -21.92 3.86
CA SER A 169 -4.85 -21.27 3.28
C SER A 169 -5.74 -20.63 4.34
N ARG A 170 -6.01 -21.33 5.44
CA ARG A 170 -6.86 -20.85 6.54
C ARG A 170 -6.25 -19.60 7.20
N PHE A 171 -4.96 -19.67 7.53
CA PHE A 171 -4.22 -18.56 8.11
C PHE A 171 -4.20 -17.34 7.17
N GLN A 172 -3.96 -17.55 5.87
CA GLN A 172 -3.91 -16.47 4.89
C GLN A 172 -5.29 -15.81 4.68
N VAL A 173 -6.38 -16.59 4.68
CA VAL A 173 -7.76 -16.03 4.64
C VAL A 173 -8.03 -15.17 5.87
N HIS A 174 -7.65 -15.66 7.06
CA HIS A 174 -7.77 -14.92 8.31
C HIS A 174 -7.02 -13.59 8.24
N PHE A 175 -5.73 -13.63 7.90
CA PHE A 175 -4.89 -12.44 7.78
C PHE A 175 -5.47 -11.42 6.78
N LEU A 176 -5.87 -11.87 5.58
CA LEU A 176 -6.48 -11.00 4.57
C LEU A 176 -7.79 -10.37 5.05
N LEU A 177 -8.62 -11.11 5.78
CA LEU A 177 -9.87 -10.57 6.31
C LEU A 177 -9.61 -9.45 7.33
N LEU A 178 -8.62 -9.61 8.22
CA LEU A 178 -8.18 -8.56 9.13
C LEU A 178 -7.67 -7.33 8.36
N LEU A 179 -6.83 -7.52 7.34
CA LEU A 179 -6.36 -6.41 6.50
C LEU A 179 -7.49 -5.70 5.76
N PHE A 180 -8.52 -6.41 5.30
CA PHE A 180 -9.71 -5.79 4.71
C PHE A 180 -10.49 -4.94 5.72
N CYS A 181 -10.65 -5.43 6.95
CA CYS A 181 -11.28 -4.69 8.04
C CYS A 181 -10.46 -3.47 8.45
N GLN A 182 -9.13 -3.57 8.44
CA GLN A 182 -8.23 -2.50 8.83
C GLN A 182 -8.11 -1.40 7.79
N THR A 183 -8.09 -1.74 6.49
CA THR A 183 -7.76 -0.77 5.42
C THR A 183 -8.95 -0.41 4.54
N GLY A 184 -10.03 -1.19 4.60
CA GLY A 184 -11.15 -1.07 3.67
C GLY A 184 -10.73 -1.26 2.22
N ALA A 185 -9.60 -1.92 1.94
CA ALA A 185 -9.06 -2.08 0.60
C ALA A 185 -10.10 -2.68 -0.36
N ARG A 186 -10.00 -2.30 -1.64
CA ARG A 186 -10.78 -2.98 -2.69
C ARG A 186 -10.30 -4.42 -2.82
N ARG A 187 -11.17 -5.33 -3.27
CA ARG A 187 -10.82 -6.75 -3.51
C ARG A 187 -9.48 -6.91 -4.26
N GLY A 188 -9.29 -6.16 -5.34
CA GLY A 188 -8.06 -6.19 -6.14
C GLY A 188 -6.85 -5.52 -5.50
N GLY A 189 -7.02 -4.74 -4.43
CA GLY A 189 -5.90 -4.10 -3.72
C GLY A 189 -5.08 -5.08 -2.88
N LEU A 190 -5.73 -6.09 -2.26
CA LEU A 190 -5.05 -7.11 -1.45
C LEU A 190 -4.94 -8.46 -2.16
N LEU A 191 -5.98 -8.91 -2.89
CA LEU A 191 -5.97 -10.24 -3.52
C LEU A 191 -5.14 -10.33 -4.81
N THR A 192 -4.59 -9.20 -5.29
CA THR A 192 -3.53 -9.24 -6.33
C THR A 192 -2.15 -9.47 -5.74
N GLY A 193 -2.08 -9.71 -4.43
CA GLY A 193 -0.89 -10.07 -3.68
C GLY A 193 -0.23 -8.89 -3.00
N ILE A 194 0.19 -9.14 -1.75
CA ILE A 194 1.03 -8.26 -0.94
C ILE A 194 2.37 -8.96 -0.78
N LYS A 195 3.46 -8.26 -1.07
CA LYS A 195 4.82 -8.78 -0.88
C LYS A 195 5.39 -8.38 0.48
N TYR A 196 6.43 -9.06 0.94
CA TYR A 196 7.12 -8.66 2.18
C TYR A 196 7.60 -7.20 2.14
N LYS A 197 8.17 -6.75 1.01
CA LYS A 197 8.57 -5.35 0.82
C LYS A 197 7.43 -4.32 0.85
N ASP A 198 6.18 -4.77 0.79
CA ASP A 198 5.00 -3.91 0.93
C ASP A 198 4.60 -3.72 2.40
N ILE A 199 5.25 -4.41 3.35
CA ILE A 199 5.03 -4.23 4.78
C ILE A 199 6.32 -3.75 5.44
N ARG A 200 6.25 -2.73 6.28
CA ARG A 200 7.32 -2.39 7.22
C ARG A 200 6.90 -2.83 8.61
N LEU A 201 7.71 -3.67 9.26
CA LEU A 201 7.48 -4.14 10.62
C LEU A 201 8.39 -3.37 11.58
N VAL A 202 7.87 -2.97 12.74
CA VAL A 202 8.61 -2.22 13.76
C VAL A 202 8.30 -2.83 15.11
N LEU A 203 9.35 -3.06 15.89
CA LEU A 203 9.27 -3.39 17.31
C LEU A 203 9.38 -2.09 18.11
N GLN A 204 8.39 -1.81 18.94
CA GLN A 204 8.41 -0.73 19.92
C GLN A 204 8.52 -1.32 21.32
N ARG A 205 9.14 -0.55 22.23
CA ARG A 205 9.13 -0.84 23.66
C ARG A 205 8.49 0.33 24.39
N ASN A 206 7.55 0.04 25.27
CA ASN A 206 6.96 1.08 26.11
C ASN A 206 7.93 1.44 27.26
N ALA A 207 7.57 2.45 28.07
CA ALA A 207 8.38 2.88 29.22
C ALA A 207 8.61 1.79 30.28
N LYS A 208 7.80 0.72 30.29
CA LYS A 208 7.96 -0.44 31.17
C LYS A 208 8.83 -1.55 30.57
N GLY A 209 9.27 -1.37 29.32
CA GLY A 209 10.02 -2.36 28.55
C GLY A 209 9.14 -3.39 27.82
N ASP A 210 7.80 -3.30 27.91
CA ASP A 210 6.92 -4.22 27.21
C ASP A 210 7.02 -4.00 25.71
N ARG A 211 7.11 -5.10 24.98
CA ARG A 211 7.14 -5.10 23.52
C ARG A 211 5.76 -4.87 22.92
N GLN A 212 5.73 -4.12 21.83
CA GLN A 212 4.57 -4.01 20.96
C GLN A 212 5.05 -3.96 19.52
N PHE A 213 4.43 -4.73 18.64
CA PHE A 213 4.68 -4.59 17.21
C PHE A 213 3.69 -3.63 16.55
N ILE A 214 4.20 -2.85 15.61
CA ILE A 214 3.41 -2.06 14.68
C ILE A 214 3.86 -2.36 13.25
N PHE A 215 2.97 -2.16 12.29
CA PHE A 215 3.31 -2.31 10.88
C PHE A 215 2.67 -1.24 10.01
N LYS A 216 3.28 -1.00 8.86
CA LYS A 216 2.72 -0.20 7.78
C LYS A 216 2.55 -1.09 6.56
N LEU A 217 1.34 -1.12 6.00
CA LEU A 217 1.04 -1.74 4.70
C LEU A 217 1.03 -0.68 3.59
N ASP A 218 1.89 -0.86 2.59
CA ASP A 218 2.01 -0.04 1.40
C ASP A 218 1.18 -0.63 0.24
N GLN A 219 -0.02 -0.08 0.00
CA GLN A 219 -0.88 -0.52 -1.09
C GLN A 219 -0.48 0.13 -2.41
N ARG A 220 0.16 -0.64 -3.30
CA ARG A 220 0.60 -0.17 -4.64
C ARG A 220 -0.49 -0.31 -5.71
N LYS A 221 -1.20 -1.43 -5.71
CA LYS A 221 -2.19 -1.82 -6.74
C LYS A 221 -3.57 -1.22 -6.47
N VAL A 222 -3.63 0.11 -6.35
CA VAL A 222 -4.88 0.83 -6.06
C VAL A 222 -5.48 1.44 -7.33
N LYS A 223 -6.80 1.58 -7.36
CA LYS A 223 -7.50 2.13 -8.54
C LYS A 223 -7.02 3.56 -8.81
N GLY A 224 -6.57 3.82 -10.04
CA GLY A 224 -6.13 5.15 -10.47
C GLY A 224 -4.66 5.46 -10.20
N ASN A 225 -3.93 4.55 -9.54
CA ASN A 225 -2.49 4.66 -9.43
C ASN A 225 -1.83 4.24 -10.75
N LYS A 226 -1.26 5.21 -11.47
CA LYS A 226 -0.57 4.98 -12.74
C LYS A 226 0.90 4.60 -12.57
N ASP A 227 1.44 4.72 -11.36
CA ASP A 227 2.86 4.53 -11.06
C ASP A 227 3.02 3.73 -9.76
N PRO A 228 2.66 2.43 -9.76
CA PRO A 228 2.67 1.59 -8.57
C PRO A 228 4.07 1.30 -8.03
N ASP A 229 5.12 1.55 -8.80
CA ASP A 229 6.50 1.32 -8.38
C ASP A 229 7.04 2.46 -7.51
N ASN A 230 6.60 3.71 -7.78
CA ASN A 230 7.03 4.89 -7.02
C ASN A 230 5.95 5.44 -6.09
N LYS A 231 4.68 5.07 -6.29
CA LYS A 231 3.55 5.54 -5.45
C LYS A 231 2.87 4.35 -4.81
N SER A 232 2.86 4.33 -3.48
CA SER A 232 2.02 3.47 -2.66
C SER A 232 1.10 4.32 -1.79
N PHE A 233 0.18 3.67 -1.09
CA PHE A 233 -0.69 4.33 -0.12
C PHE A 233 -0.62 3.56 1.19
N GLY A 234 -0.15 4.22 2.24
CA GLY A 234 0.14 3.58 3.51
C GLY A 234 -1.10 3.46 4.40
N ALA A 235 -1.26 2.32 5.06
CA ALA A 235 -2.13 2.16 6.23
C ALA A 235 -1.32 1.54 7.38
N ALA A 236 -1.36 2.17 8.55
CA ALA A 236 -0.72 1.65 9.75
C ALA A 236 -1.60 0.62 10.47
N GLY A 237 -0.99 -0.26 11.24
CA GLY A 237 -1.62 -1.21 12.14
C GLY A 237 -0.72 -1.55 13.31
N ARG A 238 -1.30 -2.19 14.31
CA ARG A 238 -0.64 -2.56 15.57
C ARG A 238 -1.09 -3.93 16.03
N GLU A 239 -0.38 -4.50 16.99
CA GLU A 239 -0.83 -5.70 17.67
C GLU A 239 -2.17 -5.47 18.38
N HIS A 240 -3.00 -6.51 18.32
CA HIS A 240 -4.24 -6.56 19.05
C HIS A 240 -4.11 -7.56 20.22
N PRO A 241 -4.61 -7.25 21.43
CA PRO A 241 -4.48 -8.13 22.59
C PRO A 241 -5.18 -9.48 22.40
N MET A 242 -6.27 -9.51 21.62
CA MET A 242 -6.92 -10.77 21.22
C MET A 242 -6.25 -11.37 19.99
N LEU A 243 -5.74 -12.61 20.12
CA LEU A 243 -5.05 -13.35 19.06
C LEU A 243 -5.81 -13.38 17.73
N ARG A 244 -7.14 -13.62 17.78
CA ARG A 244 -7.98 -13.67 16.57
C ARG A 244 -8.11 -12.34 15.82
N TYR A 245 -7.66 -11.24 16.39
CA TYR A 245 -7.65 -9.94 15.71
C TYR A 245 -6.22 -9.42 15.48
N ASN A 246 -5.20 -10.19 15.89
CA ASN A 246 -3.81 -9.79 15.80
C ASN A 246 -3.25 -10.16 14.42
N ALA A 247 -3.37 -9.24 13.45
CA ALA A 247 -2.83 -9.43 12.10
C ALA A 247 -1.30 -9.62 12.08
N ILE A 248 -0.58 -8.98 13.01
CA ILE A 248 0.88 -9.08 13.11
C ILE A 248 1.30 -10.49 13.51
N TRP A 249 0.55 -11.15 14.38
CA TRP A 249 0.82 -12.55 14.75
C TRP A 249 0.88 -13.45 13.51
N PHE A 250 -0.11 -13.33 12.61
CA PHE A 250 -0.12 -14.07 11.34
C PHE A 250 1.05 -13.68 10.43
N LEU A 251 1.36 -12.38 10.34
CA LEU A 251 2.49 -11.88 9.56
C LEU A 251 3.83 -12.48 10.04
N LEU A 252 4.06 -12.52 11.36
CA LEU A 252 5.28 -13.07 11.95
C LEU A 252 5.39 -14.58 11.68
N LEU A 253 4.30 -15.34 11.85
CA LEU A 253 4.27 -16.77 11.53
C LEU A 253 4.61 -17.02 10.06
N PHE A 254 4.05 -16.22 9.16
CA PHE A 254 4.38 -16.29 7.73
C PHE A 254 5.83 -15.96 7.48
N ALA A 255 6.33 -14.86 8.05
CA ALA A 255 7.70 -14.40 7.85
C ALA A 255 8.74 -15.43 8.32
N ILE A 256 8.50 -16.12 9.44
CA ILE A 256 9.38 -17.17 9.91
C ILE A 256 9.29 -18.41 9.00
N ALA A 257 8.08 -18.84 8.64
CA ALA A 257 7.87 -20.00 7.76
C ALA A 257 8.49 -19.80 6.37
N ASP A 258 8.40 -18.57 5.84
CA ASP A 258 8.87 -18.21 4.50
C ASP A 258 10.34 -17.74 4.51
N ARG A 259 11.02 -17.78 5.68
CA ARG A 259 12.40 -17.32 5.92
C ARG A 259 12.64 -15.83 5.61
N ALA A 260 11.58 -15.02 5.64
CA ALA A 260 11.66 -13.56 5.60
C ALA A 260 12.19 -12.96 6.91
N LEU A 261 12.00 -13.69 8.03
CA LEU A 261 12.71 -13.45 9.29
C LEU A 261 13.54 -14.68 9.64
N HIS A 262 14.83 -14.45 9.94
CA HIS A 262 15.68 -15.50 10.49
C HIS A 262 15.26 -15.78 11.93
N HIS A 263 14.76 -17.00 12.19
CA HIS A 263 14.22 -17.40 13.49
C HIS A 263 15.17 -17.11 14.66
N GLY A 264 16.45 -17.51 14.56
CA GLY A 264 17.43 -17.30 15.63
C GLY A 264 17.66 -15.82 15.94
N LEU A 265 17.86 -15.00 14.90
CA LEU A 265 18.01 -13.55 15.05
C LEU A 265 16.74 -12.91 15.62
N PHE A 266 15.56 -13.36 15.19
CA PHE A 266 14.29 -12.84 15.69
C PHE A 266 14.11 -13.11 17.19
N ILE A 267 14.48 -14.29 17.67
CA ILE A 267 14.49 -14.58 19.11
C ILE A 267 15.44 -13.65 19.87
N GLN A 268 16.64 -13.40 19.33
CA GLN A 268 17.59 -12.44 19.94
C GLN A 268 17.00 -11.02 19.99
N ILE A 269 16.34 -10.56 18.92
CA ILE A 269 15.65 -9.25 18.90
C ILE A 269 14.56 -9.19 19.98
N LEU A 270 13.79 -10.27 20.16
CA LEU A 270 12.77 -10.33 21.20
C LEU A 270 13.34 -10.31 22.62
N GLN A 271 14.54 -10.85 22.81
CA GLN A 271 15.27 -10.92 24.08
C GLN A 271 16.11 -9.67 24.37
N GLY A 272 16.46 -8.90 23.34
CA GLY A 272 17.19 -7.65 23.50
C GLY A 272 16.35 -6.57 24.17
N ASP A 273 16.96 -5.41 24.39
CA ASP A 273 16.34 -4.27 25.07
C ASP A 273 16.02 -3.11 24.09
N GLY A 274 16.19 -3.35 22.79
CA GLY A 274 16.05 -2.35 21.75
C GLY A 274 14.72 -2.32 21.01
N ASP A 275 14.47 -1.20 20.36
CA ASP A 275 13.33 -0.93 19.51
C ASP A 275 13.80 -0.45 18.11
N GLY A 276 12.91 -0.55 17.13
CA GLY A 276 13.19 -0.10 15.78
C GLY A 276 12.55 -0.94 14.67
N PRO A 277 12.78 -0.55 13.41
CA PRO A 277 12.31 -1.29 12.25
C PRO A 277 13.05 -2.62 12.12
N ILE A 278 12.31 -3.68 11.83
CA ILE A 278 12.85 -5.02 11.55
C ILE A 278 12.94 -5.18 10.04
N GLU A 279 14.14 -5.44 9.54
CA GLU A 279 14.39 -5.65 8.12
C GLU A 279 14.04 -7.08 7.71
N TRP A 280 13.39 -7.22 6.55
CA TRP A 280 13.17 -8.53 5.93
C TRP A 280 14.44 -9.01 5.24
N ASN A 281 14.63 -10.33 5.21
CA ASN A 281 15.66 -10.95 4.37
C ASN A 281 15.48 -10.54 2.89
N GLU A 282 16.53 -9.93 2.32
CA GLU A 282 16.54 -9.36 0.96
C GLU A 282 16.17 -10.39 -0.11
N ASP A 283 16.53 -11.66 0.09
CA ASP A 283 16.27 -12.76 -0.86
C ASP A 283 14.78 -13.05 -1.09
N VAL A 284 13.92 -12.71 -0.12
CA VAL A 284 12.48 -13.07 -0.14
C VAL A 284 11.56 -11.86 -0.04
N GLN A 285 12.11 -10.64 -0.08
CA GLN A 285 11.34 -9.39 -0.04
C GLN A 285 10.30 -9.30 -1.17
N ASP A 286 10.57 -9.94 -2.31
CA ASP A 286 9.70 -10.00 -3.47
C ASP A 286 8.67 -11.14 -3.46
N HIS A 287 8.74 -12.04 -2.47
CA HIS A 287 7.75 -13.11 -2.30
C HIS A 287 6.43 -12.56 -1.78
N TYR A 288 5.34 -13.20 -2.20
CA TYR A 288 4.01 -12.91 -1.67
C TYR A 288 3.87 -13.46 -0.25
N ILE A 289 3.28 -12.66 0.65
CA ILE A 289 2.98 -13.09 2.02
C ILE A 289 1.84 -14.13 2.01
N CYS A 290 0.79 -13.83 1.25
CA CYS A 290 -0.31 -14.75 0.98
C CYS A 290 -0.06 -15.43 -0.36
N GLN A 291 0.45 -16.65 -0.31
CA GLN A 291 0.92 -17.42 -1.46
C GLN A 291 -0.18 -18.29 -2.05
N LEU A 292 -0.03 -18.62 -3.34
CA LEU A 292 -0.83 -19.63 -3.99
C LEU A 292 -0.54 -21.00 -3.36
N VAL A 293 -1.60 -21.78 -3.14
CA VAL A 293 -1.52 -23.20 -2.83
C VAL A 293 -2.02 -23.96 -4.06
N ASP A 294 -1.21 -24.86 -4.60
CA ASP A 294 -1.61 -25.71 -5.72
C ASP A 294 -2.57 -26.83 -5.26
N ARG A 295 -2.95 -27.73 -6.18
CA ARG A 295 -3.88 -28.83 -5.87
C ARG A 295 -3.25 -29.92 -5.00
N GLN A 296 -1.93 -29.98 -4.96
CA GLN A 296 -1.13 -30.93 -4.20
C GLN A 296 -0.79 -30.39 -2.80
N GLY A 297 -1.07 -29.12 -2.53
CA GLY A 297 -0.77 -28.45 -1.27
C GLY A 297 0.58 -27.74 -1.27
N THR A 298 1.28 -27.67 -2.40
CA THR A 298 2.56 -26.97 -2.53
C THR A 298 2.34 -25.46 -2.57
N LEU A 299 3.22 -24.72 -1.89
CA LEU A 299 3.24 -23.27 -1.91
C LEU A 299 4.06 -22.73 -3.09
N ASP A 300 3.52 -21.73 -3.78
CA ASP A 300 4.24 -20.97 -4.81
C ASP A 300 4.45 -19.52 -4.33
N PRO A 301 5.66 -19.15 -3.87
CA PRO A 301 5.94 -17.81 -3.35
C PRO A 301 5.91 -16.72 -4.43
N THR A 302 5.97 -17.10 -5.71
CA THR A 302 5.96 -16.17 -6.86
C THR A 302 4.55 -15.79 -7.30
N LYS A 303 3.52 -16.43 -6.76
CA LYS A 303 2.12 -16.17 -7.10
C LYS A 303 1.29 -15.86 -5.85
N PRO A 304 0.39 -14.87 -5.91
CA PRO A 304 -0.48 -14.58 -4.79
C PRO A 304 -1.54 -15.67 -4.60
N MET A 305 -2.09 -15.75 -3.40
CA MET A 305 -3.28 -16.55 -3.10
C MET A 305 -4.35 -16.32 -4.17
N SER A 306 -4.94 -17.41 -4.66
CA SER A 306 -6.05 -17.33 -5.61
C SER A 306 -7.24 -16.57 -5.00
N PRO A 307 -7.74 -15.52 -5.66
CA PRO A 307 -8.94 -14.81 -5.19
C PRO A 307 -10.16 -15.72 -5.07
N SER A 308 -10.23 -16.80 -5.87
CA SER A 308 -11.33 -17.76 -5.81
C SER A 308 -11.30 -18.60 -4.52
N LEU A 309 -10.12 -18.91 -3.98
CA LEU A 309 -9.99 -19.61 -2.71
C LEU A 309 -10.58 -18.75 -1.58
N PHE A 310 -10.15 -17.49 -1.50
CA PHE A 310 -10.69 -16.53 -0.52
C PHE A 310 -12.21 -16.37 -0.65
N ASP A 311 -12.72 -16.14 -1.86
CA ASP A 311 -14.16 -15.97 -2.11
C ASP A 311 -14.96 -17.24 -1.76
N GLN A 312 -14.42 -18.42 -2.01
CA GLN A 312 -15.06 -19.70 -1.67
C GLN A 312 -15.12 -19.91 -0.16
N THR A 313 -14.02 -19.67 0.56
CA THR A 313 -14.00 -19.77 2.02
C THR A 313 -14.97 -18.78 2.64
N MET A 314 -14.97 -17.51 2.20
CA MET A 314 -15.94 -16.52 2.66
C MET A 314 -17.39 -16.94 2.37
N ARG A 315 -17.65 -17.56 1.22
CA ARG A 315 -18.97 -18.10 0.91
C ARG A 315 -19.38 -19.24 1.87
N GLN A 316 -18.48 -20.16 2.18
CA GLN A 316 -18.77 -21.29 3.09
C GLN A 316 -19.01 -20.81 4.52
N LEU A 317 -18.26 -19.79 4.98
CA LEU A 317 -18.50 -19.13 6.26
C LEU A 317 -19.90 -18.53 6.34
N PHE A 318 -20.34 -17.85 5.29
CA PHE A 318 -21.65 -17.21 5.27
C PHE A 318 -22.81 -18.20 5.11
N MET A 319 -22.65 -19.23 4.27
CA MET A 319 -23.74 -20.18 3.98
C MET A 319 -24.23 -20.97 5.20
N SER A 320 -23.42 -21.11 6.24
CA SER A 320 -23.82 -21.84 7.46
C SER A 320 -24.60 -20.99 8.46
N GLU A 321 -24.43 -19.67 8.43
CA GLU A 321 -24.86 -18.77 9.51
C GLU A 321 -25.79 -17.66 9.03
N TYR A 322 -25.89 -17.46 7.72
CA TYR A 322 -26.65 -16.38 7.12
C TYR A 322 -27.51 -16.91 5.98
N ASP A 323 -28.75 -16.43 5.91
CA ASP A 323 -29.65 -16.64 4.76
C ASP A 323 -29.02 -16.11 3.45
N GLN A 324 -28.11 -15.15 3.58
CA GLN A 324 -27.30 -14.66 2.47
C GLN A 324 -25.98 -15.41 2.37
N ALA A 325 -25.88 -16.29 1.37
CA ALA A 325 -24.68 -17.07 1.07
C ALA A 325 -23.42 -16.26 0.66
N ARG A 326 -23.46 -14.91 0.59
CA ARG A 326 -22.32 -14.11 0.07
C ARG A 326 -22.21 -12.74 0.72
N VAL A 327 -21.03 -12.47 1.26
CA VAL A 327 -20.54 -11.11 1.55
C VAL A 327 -19.62 -10.64 0.43
N SER A 328 -19.54 -9.33 0.23
CA SER A 328 -18.49 -8.75 -0.61
C SER A 328 -17.61 -7.85 0.24
N MET A 329 -16.34 -7.69 -0.15
CA MET A 329 -15.44 -6.74 0.51
C MET A 329 -15.94 -5.29 0.44
N HIS A 330 -16.90 -4.98 -0.44
CA HIS A 330 -17.61 -3.70 -0.42
C HIS A 330 -18.47 -3.50 0.84
N MET A 331 -18.95 -4.56 1.48
CA MET A 331 -19.71 -4.46 2.73
C MET A 331 -18.79 -4.14 3.91
N VAL A 332 -17.62 -4.79 3.99
CA VAL A 332 -16.56 -4.48 4.97
C VAL A 332 -16.12 -3.03 4.80
N ARG A 333 -15.77 -2.66 3.57
CA ARG A 333 -15.35 -1.30 3.22
C ARG A 333 -16.41 -0.24 3.53
N ARG A 334 -17.70 -0.54 3.34
CA ARG A 334 -18.78 0.42 3.65
C ARG A 334 -18.94 0.59 5.16
N GLU A 335 -18.86 -0.49 5.93
CA GLU A 335 -18.90 -0.38 7.39
C GLU A 335 -17.71 0.44 7.90
N LEU A 336 -16.49 0.11 7.47
CA LEU A 336 -15.31 0.89 7.85
C LEU A 336 -15.48 2.36 7.47
N GLY A 337 -15.88 2.67 6.24
CA GLY A 337 -16.10 4.04 5.81
C GLY A 337 -17.08 4.80 6.69
N LYS A 338 -18.19 4.16 7.08
CA LYS A 338 -19.16 4.74 8.01
C LYS A 338 -18.53 5.03 9.37
N GLN A 339 -17.76 4.10 9.92
CA GLN A 339 -17.13 4.28 11.24
C GLN A 339 -16.00 5.30 11.21
N LEU A 340 -15.35 5.49 10.05
CA LEU A 340 -14.38 6.56 9.85
C LEU A 340 -15.06 7.93 9.76
N ASP A 341 -16.20 8.06 9.07
CA ASP A 341 -16.97 9.31 9.00
C ASP A 341 -17.40 9.82 10.39
N GLU A 342 -17.61 8.91 11.34
CA GLU A 342 -17.99 9.26 12.72
C GLU A 342 -16.79 9.79 13.56
N ARG A 343 -15.55 9.61 13.10
CA ARG A 343 -14.32 9.78 13.91
C ARG A 343 -13.26 10.67 13.28
N TYR A 344 -13.26 10.79 11.97
CA TYR A 344 -12.22 11.43 11.18
C TYR A 344 -12.85 12.35 10.14
N THR A 345 -12.05 13.26 9.61
CA THR A 345 -12.49 14.15 8.53
C THR A 345 -12.76 13.38 7.24
N GLU A 346 -13.56 13.97 6.35
CA GLU A 346 -13.84 13.40 5.03
C GLU A 346 -12.55 13.16 4.23
N THR A 347 -11.55 14.05 4.38
CA THR A 347 -10.24 13.96 3.76
C THR A 347 -9.49 12.71 4.23
N GLU A 348 -9.37 12.52 5.55
CA GLU A 348 -8.69 11.37 6.15
C GLU A 348 -9.39 10.06 5.80
N ARG A 349 -10.74 10.02 5.86
CA ARG A 349 -11.51 8.86 5.40
C ARG A 349 -11.24 8.56 3.94
N SER A 350 -11.31 9.56 3.07
CA SER A 350 -11.13 9.37 1.62
C SER A 350 -9.72 8.87 1.32
N GLN A 351 -8.71 9.39 2.03
CA GLN A 351 -7.35 8.91 1.95
C GLN A 351 -7.22 7.45 2.41
N HIS A 352 -7.72 7.13 3.61
CA HIS A 352 -7.69 5.79 4.16
C HIS A 352 -8.33 4.77 3.21
N LEU A 353 -9.48 5.13 2.65
CA LEU A 353 -10.20 4.30 1.71
C LEU A 353 -9.65 4.38 0.28
N LEU A 354 -8.62 5.16 -0.04
CA LEU A 354 -8.08 5.24 -1.39
C LEU A 354 -9.14 5.67 -2.43
N GLN A 355 -9.97 6.64 -2.04
CA GLN A 355 -10.84 7.37 -2.94
C GLN A 355 -10.07 8.59 -3.43
N ALA A 356 -9.40 8.46 -4.59
CA ALA A 356 -8.70 9.57 -5.20
C ALA A 356 -9.70 10.64 -5.65
N ASP A 357 -9.96 11.64 -4.80
CA ASP A 357 -10.43 12.93 -5.28
C ASP A 357 -9.19 13.76 -5.65
N LYS A 358 -9.05 14.13 -6.92
CA LYS A 358 -7.87 14.87 -7.38
C LYS A 358 -7.77 16.26 -6.76
N ASN A 359 -8.88 16.82 -6.27
CA ASN A 359 -8.93 18.20 -5.79
C ASN A 359 -8.48 18.34 -4.32
N VAL A 360 -8.50 17.26 -3.54
CA VAL A 360 -8.17 17.30 -2.10
C VAL A 360 -6.78 16.71 -1.80
N PHE A 361 -6.36 15.70 -2.57
CA PHE A 361 -5.15 14.93 -2.29
C PHE A 361 -3.84 15.65 -2.67
N GLY A 362 -3.93 16.74 -3.45
CA GLY A 362 -2.77 17.35 -4.10
C GLY A 362 -2.10 18.49 -3.33
N GLN A 363 -2.69 18.99 -2.24
CA GLN A 363 -2.22 20.23 -1.61
C GLN A 363 -1.93 20.03 -0.10
N SER A 364 -0.72 19.55 0.16
CA SER A 364 0.15 20.00 1.28
C SER A 364 -0.09 19.52 2.72
N TYR A 365 -1.22 18.90 3.10
CA TYR A 365 -1.50 18.63 4.54
C TYR A 365 -1.61 17.17 4.97
N VAL A 366 -1.60 16.21 4.03
CA VAL A 366 -1.83 14.80 4.38
C VAL A 366 -0.56 13.98 4.15
N ALA A 367 -0.05 13.37 5.22
CA ALA A 367 1.10 12.48 5.15
C ALA A 367 0.82 11.27 4.26
N PHE A 368 1.88 10.62 3.77
CA PHE A 368 1.77 9.48 2.85
C PHE A 368 1.04 8.25 3.44
N VAL A 369 1.03 8.15 4.77
CA VAL A 369 0.31 7.12 5.53
C VAL A 369 -1.00 7.71 6.03
N SER A 370 -2.09 6.93 5.96
CA SER A 370 -3.37 7.37 6.49
C SER A 370 -3.31 7.68 7.99
N SER A 371 -3.91 8.81 8.38
CA SER A 371 -4.03 9.22 9.79
C SER A 371 -5.03 8.39 10.60
N CYS A 372 -5.81 7.51 9.96
CA CYS A 372 -6.86 6.76 10.64
C CYS A 372 -6.35 5.44 11.24
N ASP A 373 -6.70 5.18 12.50
CA ASP A 373 -6.72 3.82 13.05
C ASP A 373 -7.94 3.05 12.53
N GLY A 374 -7.77 2.43 11.37
CA GLY A 374 -8.86 1.79 10.63
C GLY A 374 -9.40 0.54 11.31
N PHE A 375 -8.55 -0.27 11.97
CA PHE A 375 -9.04 -1.48 12.63
C PHE A 375 -9.82 -1.14 13.92
N ALA A 376 -9.34 -0.20 14.73
CA ALA A 376 -10.10 0.26 15.90
C ALA A 376 -11.41 0.95 15.49
N ALA A 377 -11.41 1.70 14.37
CA ALA A 377 -12.64 2.26 13.80
C ALA A 377 -13.63 1.16 13.39
N PHE A 378 -13.17 0.13 12.65
CA PHE A 378 -14.01 -1.00 12.27
C PHE A 378 -14.60 -1.70 13.50
N MET A 379 -13.75 -2.06 14.47
CA MET A 379 -14.12 -2.78 15.70
C MET A 379 -14.91 -1.93 16.70
N ARG A 380 -15.02 -0.61 16.46
CA ARG A 380 -15.65 0.37 17.35
C ARG A 380 -14.94 0.56 18.68
N GLU A 381 -13.63 0.34 18.69
CA GLU A 381 -12.76 0.50 19.85
C GLU A 381 -12.30 1.95 19.99
N LYS A 382 -11.62 2.28 21.09
CA LYS A 382 -10.95 3.59 21.22
C LYS A 382 -9.77 3.63 20.24
N PRO A 383 -9.63 4.69 19.41
CA PRO A 383 -8.48 4.85 18.54
C PRO A 383 -7.16 4.87 19.32
N ASP A 384 -6.13 4.27 18.74
CA ASP A 384 -4.75 4.35 19.21
C ASP A 384 -3.87 4.72 18.02
N HIS A 385 -3.38 5.95 18.03
CA HIS A 385 -2.62 6.54 16.92
C HIS A 385 -1.12 6.28 17.02
N THR A 386 -0.63 5.50 18.00
CA THR A 386 0.81 5.24 18.19
C THR A 386 1.49 4.77 16.90
N ALA A 387 0.87 3.83 16.17
CA ALA A 387 1.41 3.34 14.91
C ALA A 387 1.37 4.42 13.81
N VAL A 388 0.30 5.21 13.75
CA VAL A 388 0.14 6.31 12.78
C VAL A 388 1.21 7.37 13.00
N GLU A 389 1.37 7.83 14.24
CA GLU A 389 2.35 8.84 14.65
C GLU A 389 3.77 8.39 14.32
N TYR A 390 4.11 7.12 14.56
CA TYR A 390 5.42 6.58 14.16
C TYR A 390 5.64 6.65 12.64
N PHE A 391 4.69 6.18 11.83
CA PHE A 391 4.88 6.09 10.37
C PHE A 391 4.70 7.43 9.64
N GLN A 392 4.05 8.42 10.26
CA GLN A 392 3.99 9.80 9.77
C GLN A 392 5.14 10.67 10.31
N GLY A 393 5.73 10.30 11.44
CA GLY A 393 6.78 11.05 12.12
C GLY A 393 8.16 10.88 11.50
N ILE A 394 8.99 11.92 11.62
CA ILE A 394 10.40 11.89 11.21
C ILE A 394 11.26 11.03 12.15
N SER A 395 10.77 10.75 13.36
CA SER A 395 11.44 9.92 14.38
C SER A 395 11.78 8.52 13.87
N GLN A 396 11.02 7.97 12.91
CA GLN A 396 11.36 6.69 12.27
C GLN A 396 12.72 6.70 11.54
N PHE A 397 13.24 7.87 11.20
CA PHE A 397 14.55 8.07 10.56
C PHE A 397 15.64 8.49 11.54
N TRP A 398 15.31 8.67 12.82
CA TRP A 398 16.25 9.06 13.84
C TRP A 398 17.16 7.89 14.21
N GLN A 399 18.46 8.07 13.97
CA GLN A 399 19.52 7.19 14.43
C GLN A 399 20.69 8.10 14.82
N PRO A 400 20.95 8.32 16.11
CA PRO A 400 22.06 9.15 16.54
C PRO A 400 23.40 8.47 16.22
N GLY A 401 24.45 9.26 16.02
CA GLY A 401 25.77 8.76 15.60
C GLY A 401 25.88 8.42 14.11
N LEU A 402 24.89 8.78 13.27
CA LEU A 402 25.00 8.57 11.82
C LEU A 402 26.13 9.41 11.22
N PRO A 403 26.97 8.84 10.34
CA PRO A 403 28.12 9.55 9.77
C PRO A 403 27.73 10.81 9.01
N THR A 404 28.25 11.96 9.43
CA THR A 404 28.03 13.26 8.76
C THR A 404 29.08 13.55 7.69
N ARG A 405 30.19 12.79 7.69
CA ARG A 405 31.31 12.92 6.76
C ARG A 405 31.66 11.56 6.16
N ILE A 406 32.19 11.60 4.94
CA ILE A 406 32.69 10.42 4.25
C ILE A 406 34.05 10.01 4.84
N LEU A 407 34.30 8.71 4.97
CA LEU A 407 35.60 8.21 5.42
C LEU A 407 36.69 8.52 4.38
N ALA A 408 37.94 8.66 4.84
CA ALA A 408 39.08 8.97 3.98
C ALA A 408 39.27 7.95 2.84
N GLU A 409 39.01 6.67 3.12
CA GLU A 409 39.08 5.59 2.12
C GLU A 409 38.06 5.81 0.98
N HIS A 410 36.80 6.04 1.31
CA HIS A 410 35.76 6.30 0.31
C HIS A 410 36.04 7.59 -0.47
N ARG A 411 36.63 8.60 0.18
CA ARG A 411 37.08 9.83 -0.49
C ARG A 411 38.19 9.55 -1.51
N ALA A 412 39.11 8.64 -1.20
CA ALA A 412 40.15 8.21 -2.13
C ALA A 412 39.55 7.45 -3.34
N GLN A 413 38.48 6.67 -3.14
CA GLN A 413 37.76 6.01 -4.24
C GLN A 413 37.10 7.02 -5.18
N VAL A 414 36.49 8.09 -4.66
CA VAL A 414 35.92 9.19 -5.48
C VAL A 414 36.99 9.82 -6.38
N LYS A 415 38.22 10.02 -5.87
CA LYS A 415 39.32 10.57 -6.68
C LYS A 415 39.77 9.66 -7.83
N ARG A 416 39.55 8.35 -7.71
CA ARG A 416 39.84 7.35 -8.76
C ARG A 416 38.67 7.13 -9.73
N ASN A 417 37.55 7.84 -9.55
CA ASN A 417 36.41 7.73 -10.44
C ASN A 417 36.80 8.20 -11.86
N ALA A 418 36.36 7.45 -12.88
CA ALA A 418 36.68 7.71 -14.28
C ALA A 418 36.33 9.14 -14.72
N GLU A 419 35.22 9.71 -14.23
CA GLU A 419 34.82 11.08 -14.53
C GLU A 419 35.84 12.10 -14.00
N ILE A 420 36.33 11.90 -12.78
CA ILE A 420 37.34 12.79 -12.17
C ILE A 420 38.68 12.65 -12.87
N MET A 421 39.07 11.42 -13.24
CA MET A 421 40.29 11.20 -14.01
C MET A 421 40.24 11.88 -15.39
N GLU A 422 39.08 11.86 -16.05
CA GLU A 422 38.89 12.54 -17.33
C GLU A 422 38.97 14.07 -17.19
N TYR A 423 38.40 14.64 -16.13
CA TYR A 423 38.61 16.07 -15.84
C TYR A 423 40.07 16.40 -15.55
N ASN A 424 40.80 15.54 -14.83
CA ASN A 424 42.22 15.74 -14.58
C ASN A 424 43.03 15.70 -15.88
N ARG A 425 42.71 14.78 -16.80
CA ARG A 425 43.33 14.72 -18.13
C ARG A 425 43.03 15.97 -18.95
N LYS A 426 41.77 16.39 -19.05
CA LYS A 426 41.38 17.62 -19.76
C LYS A 426 42.03 18.87 -19.20
N LEU A 427 42.27 18.93 -17.89
CA LEU A 427 42.99 20.03 -17.24
C LEU A 427 44.49 20.04 -17.58
N GLN A 428 45.10 18.87 -17.79
CA GLN A 428 46.49 18.78 -18.25
C GLN A 428 46.65 19.24 -19.71
N ASP A 429 45.65 18.96 -20.55
CA ASP A 429 45.65 19.31 -21.98
C ASP A 429 45.20 20.76 -22.27
N ALA A 430 44.67 21.48 -21.28
CA ALA A 430 44.13 22.83 -21.45
C ALA A 430 45.22 23.90 -21.43
N THR A 431 45.22 24.78 -22.44
CA THR A 431 46.24 25.83 -22.60
C THR A 431 45.76 27.24 -22.27
N ASP A 432 44.44 27.48 -22.25
CA ASP A 432 43.85 28.80 -21.96
C ASP A 432 43.20 28.87 -20.57
N GLU A 433 43.35 30.03 -19.93
CA GLU A 433 42.95 30.27 -18.53
C GLU A 433 41.43 30.11 -18.32
N PHE A 434 40.62 30.50 -19.30
CA PHE A 434 39.17 30.37 -19.24
C PHE A 434 38.73 28.89 -19.21
N THR A 435 39.32 28.06 -20.07
CA THR A 435 39.07 26.62 -20.10
C THR A 435 39.54 25.93 -18.81
N ILE A 436 40.70 26.34 -18.27
CA ILE A 436 41.23 25.81 -17.00
C ILE A 436 40.28 26.13 -15.84
N ASP A 437 39.80 27.37 -15.72
CA ASP A 437 38.86 27.78 -14.66
C ASP A 437 37.53 27.02 -14.76
N ARG A 438 36.96 26.92 -15.98
CA ARG A 438 35.73 26.16 -16.23
C ARG A 438 35.88 24.68 -15.84
N LEU A 439 36.92 24.02 -16.35
CA LEU A 439 37.17 22.60 -16.06
C LEU A 439 37.47 22.34 -14.59
N SER A 440 38.13 23.28 -13.90
CA SER A 440 38.41 23.19 -12.45
C SER A 440 37.11 23.28 -11.64
N LYS A 441 36.20 24.18 -12.02
CA LYS A 441 34.86 24.29 -11.42
C LYS A 441 34.04 23.03 -11.68
N ASP A 442 34.03 22.51 -12.90
CA ASP A 442 33.31 21.30 -13.26
C ASP A 442 33.83 20.08 -12.49
N ARG A 443 35.16 19.92 -12.40
CA ARG A 443 35.79 18.88 -11.57
C ARG A 443 35.37 19.00 -10.11
N GLN A 444 35.38 20.21 -9.54
CA GLN A 444 35.02 20.42 -8.14
C GLN A 444 33.55 20.10 -7.88
N ASN A 445 32.66 20.45 -8.81
CA ASN A 445 31.24 20.10 -8.74
C ASN A 445 31.02 18.58 -8.87
N ALA A 446 31.76 17.92 -9.76
CA ALA A 446 31.75 16.47 -9.89
C ALA A 446 32.21 15.77 -8.60
N ILE A 447 33.30 16.24 -7.98
CA ILE A 447 33.78 15.75 -6.69
C ILE A 447 32.70 15.91 -5.62
N LYS A 448 32.12 17.11 -5.46
CA LYS A 448 31.05 17.35 -4.48
C LYS A 448 29.86 16.42 -4.67
N ARG A 449 29.44 16.21 -5.93
CA ARG A 449 28.33 15.30 -6.29
C ARG A 449 28.67 13.85 -5.93
N LEU A 450 29.85 13.37 -6.30
CA LEU A 450 30.29 11.99 -6.05
C LEU A 450 30.52 11.74 -4.56
N GLU A 451 31.12 12.68 -3.83
CA GLU A 451 31.28 12.60 -2.36
C GLU A 451 29.92 12.55 -1.67
N LYS A 452 28.93 13.33 -2.13
CA LYS A 452 27.56 13.29 -1.60
C LYS A 452 26.89 11.94 -1.85
N LEU A 453 27.05 11.37 -3.05
CA LEU A 453 26.50 10.04 -3.38
C LEU A 453 27.15 8.96 -2.51
N ALA A 454 28.47 8.94 -2.43
CA ALA A 454 29.20 7.97 -1.61
C ALA A 454 28.89 8.12 -0.11
N LEU A 455 28.72 9.35 0.39
CA LEU A 455 28.25 9.59 1.75
C LEU A 455 26.84 9.03 1.99
N ASN A 456 25.92 9.23 1.04
CA ASN A 456 24.56 8.71 1.17
C ASN A 456 24.55 7.17 1.18
N GLU A 457 25.30 6.52 0.30
CA GLU A 457 25.44 5.06 0.27
C GLU A 457 26.02 4.52 1.59
N TYR A 458 27.11 5.15 2.08
CA TYR A 458 27.71 4.79 3.35
C TYR A 458 26.74 4.99 4.52
N ARG A 459 26.02 6.11 4.57
CA ARG A 459 24.98 6.39 5.58
C ARG A 459 23.86 5.36 5.54
N SER A 460 23.40 4.95 4.37
CA SER A 460 22.34 3.94 4.22
C SER A 460 22.78 2.57 4.75
N LYS A 461 24.00 2.12 4.43
CA LYS A 461 24.55 0.88 4.97
C LYS A 461 24.72 0.95 6.48
N ARG A 462 25.34 2.03 6.97
CA ARG A 462 25.57 2.23 8.41
C ARG A 462 24.28 2.32 9.21
N MET A 463 23.25 2.95 8.65
CA MET A 463 21.92 3.03 9.27
C MET A 463 21.32 1.63 9.49
N LYS A 464 21.42 0.72 8.50
CA LYS A 464 20.94 -0.66 8.64
C LYS A 464 21.66 -1.40 9.77
N GLU A 465 23.00 -1.33 9.78
CA GLU A 465 23.84 -1.95 10.81
C GLU A 465 23.50 -1.43 12.21
N MET A 466 23.42 -0.10 12.38
CA MET A 466 23.14 0.53 13.67
C MET A 466 21.73 0.24 14.18
N ARG A 467 20.74 0.09 13.29
CA ARG A 467 19.37 -0.29 13.67
C ARG A 467 19.30 -1.74 14.13
N GLN A 468 20.01 -2.63 13.46
CA GLN A 468 20.09 -4.03 13.88
C GLN A 468 20.80 -4.15 15.24
N ASP A 469 21.91 -3.45 15.44
CA ASP A 469 22.62 -3.37 16.71
C ASP A 469 21.71 -2.82 17.83
N ARG A 470 21.00 -1.72 17.54
CA ARG A 470 19.99 -1.15 18.46
C ARG A 470 18.96 -2.18 18.86
N LEU A 471 18.35 -2.92 17.92
CA LEU A 471 17.34 -3.94 18.23
C LEU A 471 17.88 -5.03 19.17
N LEU A 472 19.13 -5.44 18.98
CA LEU A 472 19.77 -6.52 19.74
C LEU A 472 20.24 -6.10 21.13
N HIS A 473 20.80 -4.90 21.23
CA HIS A 473 21.58 -4.47 22.40
C HIS A 473 21.03 -3.21 23.08
N GLY A 474 19.92 -2.68 22.58
CA GLY A 474 19.37 -1.42 23.05
C GLY A 474 20.22 -0.22 22.60
N PHE A 475 19.83 0.96 23.06
CA PHE A 475 20.60 2.17 22.82
C PHE A 475 21.72 2.30 23.85
N LYS A 476 22.98 2.05 23.45
CA LYS A 476 24.13 2.42 24.28
C LYS A 476 24.41 3.91 24.10
N SER A 477 24.07 4.70 25.13
CA SER A 477 24.33 6.14 25.22
C SER A 477 25.83 6.53 25.26
N THR A 478 26.74 5.59 25.00
CA THR A 478 28.19 5.83 25.01
C THR A 478 28.62 6.87 23.98
N ALA A 479 27.83 7.14 22.94
CA ALA A 479 28.11 8.21 21.97
C ALA A 479 27.92 9.64 22.52
N LEU A 480 27.28 9.83 23.68
CA LEU A 480 27.17 11.16 24.31
C LEU A 480 28.36 11.51 25.20
N ASN A 481 29.11 10.50 25.68
CA ASN A 481 30.20 10.74 26.63
C ASN A 481 31.59 10.83 25.97
N ASP A 482 31.79 10.29 24.76
CA ASP A 482 33.09 10.30 24.08
C ASP A 482 33.33 11.54 23.19
N ASP A 483 32.32 12.38 22.96
CA ASP A 483 32.39 13.56 22.09
C ASP A 483 31.87 14.83 22.80
N MET A 484 32.32 15.11 24.03
CA MET A 484 32.12 16.46 24.58
C MET A 484 32.76 17.46 23.62
N ASN A 485 32.00 18.47 23.18
CA ASN A 485 32.48 19.45 22.22
C ASN A 485 33.75 20.08 22.80
N PRO A 486 34.92 19.98 22.13
CA PRO A 486 36.17 20.50 22.68
C PRO A 486 36.12 22.02 22.89
N LEU A 487 35.15 22.71 22.27
CA LEU A 487 34.90 24.12 22.55
C LEU A 487 34.40 24.38 23.97
N TYR A 488 33.89 23.38 24.70
CA TYR A 488 33.44 23.58 26.08
C TYR A 488 34.59 23.95 27.03
N ASP A 489 35.82 23.53 26.71
CA ASP A 489 37.01 23.86 27.53
C ASP A 489 37.47 25.31 27.34
N VAL A 490 37.26 25.87 26.14
CA VAL A 490 37.64 27.25 25.77
C VAL A 490 36.45 28.23 25.76
N MET A 491 35.22 27.72 25.82
CA MET A 491 33.96 28.47 25.90
C MET A 491 33.06 27.82 26.97
N PRO A 492 33.39 27.99 28.25
CA PRO A 492 32.66 27.34 29.33
C PRO A 492 31.18 27.80 29.41
N GLU A 493 30.85 28.99 28.90
CA GLU A 493 29.46 29.48 28.74
C GLU A 493 28.64 28.57 27.82
N LEU A 494 29.28 28.08 26.75
CA LEU A 494 28.66 27.15 25.81
C LEU A 494 28.45 25.79 26.47
N GLY A 495 29.43 25.31 27.23
CA GLY A 495 29.32 24.07 28.01
C GLY A 495 28.18 24.13 29.04
N ARG A 496 28.12 25.21 29.83
CA ARG A 496 27.03 25.43 30.81
C ARG A 496 25.66 25.49 30.14
N THR A 497 25.56 26.22 29.04
CA THR A 497 24.30 26.36 28.29
C THR A 497 23.88 25.03 27.67
N ALA A 498 24.79 24.29 27.06
CA ALA A 498 24.52 22.97 26.49
C ALA A 498 24.10 21.96 27.56
N GLY A 499 24.77 21.96 28.71
CA GLY A 499 24.42 21.11 29.85
C GLY A 499 23.04 21.43 30.40
N ALA A 500 22.69 22.72 30.53
CA ALA A 500 21.37 23.14 30.96
C ALA A 500 20.27 22.74 29.96
N MET A 501 20.51 22.91 28.65
CA MET A 501 19.56 22.53 27.61
C MET A 501 19.35 21.00 27.51
N ALA A 502 20.35 20.21 27.92
CA ALA A 502 20.26 18.75 27.94
C ALA A 502 19.63 18.19 29.23
N ASN A 503 19.39 19.03 30.24
CA ASN A 503 18.81 18.61 31.51
C ASN A 503 17.28 18.77 31.48
N ASP A 504 16.56 17.68 31.77
CA ASP A 504 15.09 17.68 31.83
C ASP A 504 14.53 18.26 33.14
N SER A 505 15.39 18.58 34.11
CA SER A 505 15.00 19.16 35.40
C SER A 505 14.69 20.66 35.25
N PRO A 506 13.62 21.16 35.89
CA PRO A 506 13.38 22.60 35.96
C PRO A 506 14.58 23.32 36.60
N LEU A 507 14.97 24.45 36.03
CA LEU A 507 16.00 25.32 36.59
C LEU A 507 15.46 26.07 37.80
N SER A 508 16.30 26.25 38.82
CA SER A 508 16.04 27.23 39.87
C SER A 508 16.24 28.65 39.36
N GLN A 509 15.64 29.64 40.03
CA GLN A 509 15.79 31.06 39.67
C GLN A 509 17.26 31.51 39.61
N LYS A 510 18.12 30.94 40.47
CA LYS A 510 19.56 31.24 40.47
C LYS A 510 20.25 30.67 39.21
N GLU A 511 19.96 29.42 38.88
CA GLU A 511 20.51 28.77 37.67
C GLU A 511 20.02 29.45 36.40
N GLU A 512 18.75 29.86 36.34
CA GLU A 512 18.20 30.65 35.23
C GLU A 512 19.01 31.92 34.99
N LEU A 513 19.33 32.69 36.04
CA LEU A 513 20.12 33.91 35.91
C LEU A 513 21.56 33.63 35.44
N GLU A 514 22.20 32.59 35.96
CA GLU A 514 23.56 32.18 35.56
C GLU A 514 23.62 31.71 34.10
N ILE A 515 22.60 30.98 33.65
CA ILE A 515 22.46 30.54 32.26
C ILE A 515 22.14 31.74 31.36
N MET A 516 21.25 32.65 31.78
CA MET A 516 20.96 33.87 31.03
C MET A 516 22.22 34.71 30.81
N GLN A 517 23.07 34.86 31.83
CA GLN A 517 24.36 35.55 31.69
C GLN A 517 25.30 34.83 30.73
N SER A 518 25.38 33.49 30.81
CA SER A 518 26.19 32.67 29.91
C SER A 518 25.70 32.81 28.45
N MET A 519 24.38 32.77 28.22
CA MET A 519 23.76 32.97 26.91
C MET A 519 23.98 34.39 26.39
N LEU A 520 23.86 35.41 27.26
CA LEU A 520 24.12 36.79 26.87
C LEU A 520 25.57 36.97 26.41
N SER A 521 26.54 36.41 27.15
CA SER A 521 27.95 36.39 26.76
C SER A 521 28.15 35.74 25.39
N LEU A 522 27.51 34.58 25.14
CA LEU A 522 27.51 33.90 23.83
C LEU A 522 26.95 34.78 22.70
N LEU A 523 25.98 35.64 22.98
CA LEU A 523 25.37 36.52 21.98
C LEU A 523 26.15 37.82 21.75
N THR A 524 26.84 38.35 22.76
CA THR A 524 27.47 39.68 22.70
C THR A 524 28.95 39.64 22.34
N ASN A 525 29.65 38.54 22.61
CA ASN A 525 31.07 38.42 22.28
C ASN A 525 31.29 38.09 20.80
N PRO A 526 32.33 38.64 20.16
CA PRO A 526 32.59 38.44 18.72
C PRO A 526 33.13 37.05 18.36
N TRP A 527 33.63 36.27 19.33
CA TRP A 527 34.14 34.89 19.18
C TRP A 527 35.12 34.67 18.01
N THR A 528 35.87 35.71 17.62
CA THR A 528 36.86 35.66 16.54
C THR A 528 38.15 34.94 16.94
N VAL A 529 38.48 34.94 18.24
CA VAL A 529 39.62 34.22 18.82
C VAL A 529 39.18 33.55 20.12
N PHE A 530 39.59 32.31 20.33
CA PHE A 530 39.29 31.54 21.54
C PHE A 530 40.52 31.53 22.46
N TYR A 531 40.33 31.90 23.72
CA TYR A 531 41.36 31.82 24.75
C TYR A 531 40.93 30.80 25.79
N PRO A 532 41.84 29.96 26.29
CA PRO A 532 41.65 29.29 27.57
C PRO A 532 41.28 30.32 28.67
N PRO A 533 40.49 29.94 29.70
CA PRO A 533 39.99 30.89 30.70
C PRO A 533 41.06 31.75 31.39
N GLU A 534 42.30 31.25 31.51
CA GLU A 534 43.43 31.95 32.13
C GLU A 534 44.27 32.79 31.13
N GLU A 535 44.05 32.61 29.83
CA GLU A 535 44.83 33.26 28.77
C GLU A 535 44.08 34.44 28.11
N MET A 536 42.88 34.76 28.60
CA MET A 536 42.06 35.82 28.01
C MET A 536 42.71 37.20 28.19
N PRO A 537 42.81 38.03 27.12
CA PRO A 537 43.44 39.33 27.22
C PRO A 537 42.75 40.26 28.23
N ASN A 538 43.51 40.82 29.15
CA ASN A 538 43.00 41.79 30.12
C ASN A 538 43.22 43.20 29.56
N ASN A 539 42.13 43.95 29.33
CA ASN A 539 42.16 45.27 28.67
C ASN A 539 42.91 45.29 27.32
N GLY A 540 42.80 44.21 26.54
CA GLY A 540 43.45 44.10 25.22
C GLY A 540 44.95 43.80 25.28
N ALA A 541 45.48 43.39 26.43
CA ALA A 541 46.86 42.94 26.59
C ALA A 541 46.94 41.49 27.07
N CYS A 542 47.96 40.76 26.63
CA CYS A 542 48.22 39.39 27.06
C CYS A 542 48.47 39.34 28.58
N PRO A 543 47.80 38.46 29.34
CA PRO A 543 47.93 38.41 30.80
C PRO A 543 49.33 37.98 31.30
N TYR A 544 50.16 37.38 30.43
CA TYR A 544 51.50 36.89 30.81
C TYR A 544 52.65 37.81 30.43
N CYS A 545 52.58 38.50 29.28
CA CYS A 545 53.64 39.40 28.80
C CYS A 545 53.23 40.88 28.73
N ASN A 546 51.94 41.19 28.94
CA ASN A 546 51.36 42.53 28.91
C ASN A 546 51.51 43.26 27.55
N GLU A 547 51.82 42.54 26.48
CA GLU A 547 51.82 43.06 25.12
C GLU A 547 50.39 43.21 24.60
N LYS A 548 50.13 44.27 23.82
CA LYS A 548 48.83 44.48 23.18
C LYS A 548 48.55 43.38 22.17
N VAL A 549 47.33 42.86 22.22
CA VAL A 549 46.82 41.89 21.25
C VAL A 549 46.20 42.68 20.09
N ASP A 550 46.78 42.56 18.89
CA ASP A 550 46.19 43.08 17.66
C ASP A 550 45.03 42.16 17.23
N TRP A 551 43.84 42.73 17.05
CA TRP A 551 42.60 42.03 16.70
C TRP A 551 42.26 42.12 15.22
#